data_AF-A0A835HQW9-F1
#
_entry.id   AF-A0A835HQW9-F1
#
_cell.length_a   1.000
_cell.length_b   1.000
_cell.length_c   1.000
_cell.angle_alpha   90.00
_cell.angle_beta   90.00
_cell.angle_gamma   90.00
#
_symmetry.space_group_name_H-M   'P 1'
#
loop_
_entity.id
_entity.type
_entity.pdbx_description
1 polymer ?
#
loop_
_entity_poly.entity_id
_entity_poly.type
_entity_poly.pdbx_seq_one_letter_code
_entity_poly.pdbx_strand_id
1 'polypeptide(L)' 'MLFICGDYMEDYEIMVPFQSLQALECQVDAVCPKKVPGDTCPTAIHDFEGDQTYSEKSGHDFTVTASFEE' A
#
# COMPACT_ATOMS: atom_id res chain seq x y z
N MET A 1 11.83 7.80 3.97
CA MET A 1 11.40 7.29 2.64
C MET A 1 9.92 7.56 2.50
N LEU A 2 9.46 7.81 1.28
CA LEU A 2 8.07 8.19 1.00
C LEU A 2 7.44 7.18 0.06
N PHE A 3 6.31 6.61 0.47
CA PHE A 3 5.46 5.74 -0.35
C PHE A 3 4.26 6.52 -0.85
N ILE A 4 4.09 6.56 -2.18
CA ILE A 4 2.90 7.10 -2.81
C ILE A 4 1.88 5.97 -2.93
N CYS A 5 0.84 6.04 -2.10
CA CYS A 5 -0.21 5.04 -2.01
C CYS A 5 -1.45 5.47 -2.81
N GLY A 6 -2.33 4.52 -3.06
CA GLY A 6 -3.63 4.75 -3.69
C GLY A 6 -4.56 3.56 -3.45
N ASP A 7 -5.85 3.77 -3.74
CA ASP A 7 -6.84 2.69 -3.68
C ASP A 7 -6.51 1.61 -4.72
N TYR A 8 -6.58 0.36 -4.28
CA TYR A 8 -6.26 -0.84 -5.06
C TYR A 8 -4.80 -0.93 -5.54
N MET A 9 -3.85 -0.32 -4.82
CA MET A 9 -2.44 -0.71 -4.94
C MET A 9 -2.25 -2.18 -4.52
N GLU A 10 -1.25 -2.85 -5.09
CA GLU A 10 -1.03 -4.27 -4.83
C GLU A 10 -0.58 -4.50 -3.36
N ASP A 11 -1.23 -5.43 -2.67
CA ASP A 11 -1.13 -5.65 -1.21
C ASP A 11 0.30 -6.01 -0.76
N TYR A 12 1.00 -6.87 -1.51
CA TYR A 12 2.40 -7.19 -1.22
C TYR A 12 3.33 -6.07 -1.62
N GLU A 13 3.08 -5.41 -2.75
CA GLU A 13 3.92 -4.32 -3.25
C GLU A 13 3.95 -3.10 -2.32
N ILE A 14 2.93 -2.92 -1.49
CA ILE A 14 2.97 -1.93 -0.41
C ILE A 14 3.52 -2.52 0.90
N MET A 15 2.96 -3.63 1.37
CA MET A 15 3.19 -4.06 2.75
C MET A 15 4.61 -4.59 2.98
N VAL A 16 5.13 -5.38 2.03
CA VAL A 16 6.46 -5.99 2.13
C VAL A 16 7.56 -4.93 2.18
N PRO A 17 7.67 -4.00 1.21
CA PRO A 17 8.72 -3.00 1.26
C PRO A 17 8.52 -1.99 2.40
N PHE A 18 7.27 -1.60 2.72
CA PHE A 18 7.00 -0.68 3.83
C PHE A 18 7.53 -1.25 5.16
N GLN A 19 7.14 -2.49 5.50
CA GLN A 19 7.57 -3.13 6.74
C GLN A 19 9.05 -3.53 6.74
N SER A 20 9.60 -3.96 5.59
CA SER A 20 11.02 -4.32 5.50
C SER A 20 11.92 -3.13 5.82
N LEU A 21 11.55 -1.94 5.33
CA LEU A 21 12.30 -0.72 5.57
C LEU A 21 12.13 -0.23 7.02
N GLN A 22 10.94 -0.36 7.60
CA GLN A 22 10.73 -0.14 9.03
C GLN A 22 11.56 -1.09 9.90
N ALA A 23 11.67 -2.36 9.53
CA ALA A 23 12.49 -3.35 10.25
C ALA A 23 13.99 -3.03 10.20
N LEU A 24 14.43 -2.29 9.18
CA LEU A 24 15.77 -1.72 9.07
C LEU A 24 15.89 -0.35 9.75
N GLU A 25 14.92 0.03 10.59
CA GLU A 25 14.86 1.30 11.32
C GLU A 25 14.87 2.55 10.42
N CYS A 26 14.48 2.41 9.15
CA CYS A 26 14.30 3.57 8.29
C CYS A 26 13.02 4.31 8.68
N GLN A 27 13.05 5.65 8.67
CA GLN A 27 11.82 6.44 8.68
C GLN A 27 11.09 6.21 7.35
N VAL A 28 9.83 5.75 7.41
CA VAL A 28 8.99 5.50 6.23
C VAL A 28 7.62 6.13 6.45
N ASP A 29 7.22 6.98 5.51
CA ASP A 29 5.92 7.63 5.50
C ASP A 29 5.14 7.16 4.27
N ALA A 30 3.83 6.94 4.43
CA ALA A 30 2.92 6.57 3.37
C ALA A 30 1.84 7.64 3.23
N VAL A 31 1.67 8.16 2.02
CA VAL A 31 0.74 9.25 1.70
C VAL A 31 -0.20 8.83 0.57
N CYS A 32 -1.42 9.32 0.58
CA CYS A 32 -2.38 9.15 -0.52
C CYS A 32 -3.11 10.49 -0.74
N PRO A 33 -3.27 10.98 -1.99
CA PRO A 33 -4.01 12.20 -2.25
C PRO A 33 -5.41 12.16 -1.63
N LYS A 34 -5.82 13.27 -0.99
CA LYS A 34 -7.14 13.43 -0.34
C LYS A 34 -7.38 12.49 0.85
N LYS A 35 -6.32 11.91 1.42
CA LYS A 35 -6.38 11.11 2.65
C LYS A 35 -5.43 11.68 3.69
N VAL A 36 -5.83 11.55 4.94
CA VAL A 36 -5.06 12.00 6.10
C VAL A 36 -4.50 10.81 6.89
N PRO A 37 -3.49 11.01 7.77
CA PRO A 37 -2.98 9.93 8.61
C PRO A 37 -4.11 9.23 9.38
N GLY A 38 -4.13 7.90 9.33
CA GLY A 38 -5.17 7.07 9.94
C GLY A 38 -6.29 6.64 8.98
N ASP A 39 -6.47 7.31 7.84
CA ASP A 39 -7.34 6.80 6.77
C ASP A 39 -6.76 5.51 6.16
N THR A 40 -7.60 4.73 5.49
CA THR A 40 -7.20 3.47 4.87
C THR A 40 -7.33 3.50 3.35
N CYS A 41 -6.42 2.83 2.65
CA CYS A 41 -6.55 2.44 1.25
C CYS A 41 -6.87 0.94 1.18
N PRO A 42 -7.98 0.52 0.53
CA PRO A 42 -8.14 -0.88 0.16
C PRO A 42 -7.01 -1.27 -0.78
N THR A 43 -6.49 -2.49 -0.66
CA THR A 43 -5.47 -3.04 -1.55
C THR A 43 -6.05 -4.15 -2.43
N ALA A 44 -5.33 -4.46 -3.51
CA ALA A 44 -5.64 -5.55 -4.42
C ALA A 44 -4.60 -6.66 -4.29
N ILE A 45 -5.02 -7.92 -4.34
CA ILE A 45 -4.13 -9.06 -4.54
C ILE A 45 -4.18 -9.41 -6.01
N HIS A 46 -3.04 -9.35 -6.70
CA HIS A 46 -2.90 -9.75 -8.09
C HIS A 46 -2.17 -11.09 -8.19
N ASP A 47 -2.88 -12.14 -8.58
CA ASP A 47 -2.31 -13.49 -8.67
C ASP A 47 -2.66 -14.18 -10.00
N PHE A 48 -1.76 -15.02 -10.51
CA PHE A 48 -1.97 -15.80 -11.73
C PHE A 48 -2.56 -17.17 -11.39
N GLU A 49 -3.86 -17.34 -11.65
CA GLU A 49 -4.61 -18.56 -11.32
C GLU A 49 -4.89 -19.45 -12.55
N GLY A 50 -4.15 -19.25 -13.66
CA GLY A 50 -4.19 -20.11 -14.85
C GLY A 50 -4.70 -19.44 -16.14
N ASP A 51 -5.13 -18.18 -16.07
CA ASP A 51 -5.59 -17.38 -17.22
C ASP A 51 -4.45 -16.57 -17.87
N GLN A 52 -4.75 -15.88 -18.98
CA GLN A 52 -3.78 -15.03 -19.70
C GLN A 52 -3.35 -13.78 -18.92
N THR A 53 -4.08 -13.42 -17.87
CA THR A 53 -3.81 -12.29 -16.99
C THR A 53 -4.12 -12.69 -15.56
N TYR A 54 -3.66 -11.88 -14.61
CA TYR A 54 -3.93 -12.06 -13.18
C TYR A 54 -5.43 -11.94 -12.87
N SER A 55 -5.86 -12.61 -11.79
CA SER A 55 -7.11 -12.31 -11.12
C SER A 55 -6.89 -11.25 -10.04
N GLU A 56 -7.94 -10.50 -9.71
CA GLU A 56 -7.91 -9.50 -8.66
C GLU A 56 -8.83 -9.92 -7.51
N LYS A 57 -8.32 -9.82 -6.28
CA LYS A 57 -9.09 -10.05 -5.04
C LYS A 57 -8.85 -8.90 -4.07
N SER A 58 -9.79 -8.70 -3.14
CA SER A 58 -9.59 -7.73 -2.05
C SER A 58 -8.43 -8.18 -1.16
N GLY A 59 -7.46 -7.30 -0.93
CA GLY A 59 -6.40 -7.47 0.05
C GLY A 59 -6.75 -6.86 1.41
N HIS A 60 -5.73 -6.51 2.17
CA HIS A 60 -5.87 -5.83 3.46
C HIS A 60 -6.09 -4.33 3.28
N ASP A 61 -6.75 -3.68 4.24
CA ASP A 61 -6.77 -2.22 4.30
C ASP A 61 -5.42 -1.69 4.80
N PHE A 62 -4.73 -0.91 3.97
CA PHE A 62 -3.47 -0.27 4.32
C PHE A 62 -3.70 1.10 4.94
N THR A 63 -3.17 1.36 6.14
CA THR A 63 -3.32 2.64 6.84
C THR A 63 -2.30 3.67 6.37
N VAL A 64 -2.77 4.84 5.94
CA VAL A 64 -1.95 6.01 5.59
C VAL A 64 -1.29 6.58 6.84
N THR A 65 0.00 6.92 6.78
CA THR A 65 0.77 7.38 7.95
C THR A 65 1.15 8.86 7.92
N ALA A 66 1.05 9.52 6.76
CA ALA A 66 1.36 10.94 6.59
C ALA A 66 0.32 11.63 5.67
N SER A 67 0.18 12.95 5.80
CA SER A 67 -0.67 13.75 4.91
C SER A 67 0.02 13.98 3.57
N PHE A 68 -0.70 13.84 2.46
CA PHE A 68 -0.18 14.20 1.13
C PHE A 68 -0.10 15.72 0.92
N GLU A 69 -0.90 16.47 1.66
CA GLU A 69 -1.14 17.90 1.43
C GLU A 69 -0.23 18.82 2.26
N GLU A 70 0.67 18.23 3.06
CA GLU A 70 1.66 18.92 3.92
C GLU A 70 3.10 18.76 3.42
#